data_AF-M5GAT6-F1
#
_entry.id   AF-M5GAT6-F1
#
_cell.length_a   1.000
_cell.length_b   1.000
_cell.length_c   1.000
_cell.angle_alpha   90.00
_cell.angle_beta   90.00
_cell.angle_gamma   90.00
#
_symmetry.space_group_name_H-M   'P 1'
#
loop_
_entity.id
_entity.type
_entity.pdbx_description
1 polymer ?
#
loop_
_entity_poly.entity_id
_entity_poly.type
_entity_poly.pdbx_seq_one_letter_code
_entity_poly.pdbx_strand_id
1 'polypeptide(L)'
;MRGKHYRVAYEHGLDPNSIEGILCGNNPDHRTEVLKRVFAGCFGKRWWAEGEGIISGATYTISIQDERCIITTSSPTTPGVAIQPSLWWLRRVSIDELVRAELITPQVDKVYYNDGLYVYKSYPLYLESDMDLLKAVRISVRLQHSPYIINVHALVVHQKKCVGFLMPFAAMGSLLQARRNRVFSSWMRRRQFAHDIVRGVQALHSINEFHGDLNPRNVVLQFVPELEDRPRAQLIDLEANGGRTPPFMDPRLVNESEPSAQQDVHSTGKILLWLALDQLIDEDQWRRYDLPMELPEYIDPWFRNAIELCLDGGCTISELARIFEQNM
;
A
#
# COMPACT_ATOMS: atom_id res chain seq x y z
N MET A 1 -32.32 5.45 5.18
CA MET A 1 -31.37 4.33 5.39
C MET A 1 -31.86 3.17 4.53
N ARG A 2 -31.11 2.75 3.51
CA ARG A 2 -31.43 1.53 2.75
C ARG A 2 -30.46 0.44 3.22
N GLY A 3 -30.91 -0.41 4.14
CA GLY A 3 -30.16 -1.60 4.53
C GLY A 3 -30.13 -2.59 3.36
N LYS A 4 -29.01 -3.31 3.19
CA LYS A 4 -28.98 -4.47 2.29
C LYS A 4 -29.60 -5.65 3.03
N HIS A 5 -30.60 -6.27 2.43
CA HIS A 5 -31.26 -7.47 2.97
C HIS A 5 -30.64 -8.71 2.33
N TYR A 6 -30.03 -9.57 3.13
CA TYR A 6 -29.53 -10.87 2.67
C TYR A 6 -30.57 -11.94 2.99
N ARG A 7 -30.89 -12.80 2.03
CA ARG A 7 -31.78 -13.97 2.20
C ARG A 7 -30.91 -15.22 2.24
N VAL A 8 -31.12 -16.07 3.24
CA VAL A 8 -30.61 -17.44 3.25
C VAL A 8 -31.81 -18.35 2.93
N ALA A 9 -31.72 -19.16 1.87
CA ALA A 9 -32.78 -20.07 1.45
C ALA A 9 -32.57 -21.45 2.11
N TYR A 10 -33.68 -22.11 2.47
CA TYR A 10 -33.71 -23.39 3.17
C TYR A 10 -33.73 -24.56 2.19
N GLU A 11 -32.85 -25.55 2.36
CA GLU A 11 -33.04 -26.90 1.84
C GLU A 11 -32.91 -27.92 2.98
N HIS A 12 -33.75 -28.95 2.98
CA HIS A 12 -33.87 -29.91 4.08
C HIS A 12 -32.69 -30.89 4.15
N GLY A 13 -32.11 -31.04 5.35
CA GLY A 13 -31.14 -32.08 5.71
C GLY A 13 -29.72 -31.55 5.86
N LEU A 14 -29.35 -31.04 7.04
CA LEU A 14 -28.10 -30.29 7.20
C LEU A 14 -27.28 -30.71 8.43
N ASP A 15 -25.97 -30.69 8.23
CA ASP A 15 -24.88 -30.86 9.20
C ASP A 15 -25.10 -29.94 10.43
N PRO A 16 -25.02 -30.43 11.67
CA PRO A 16 -25.18 -29.61 12.88
C PRO A 16 -24.17 -28.46 13.00
N ASN A 17 -23.08 -28.47 12.23
CA ASN A 17 -22.09 -27.38 12.16
C ASN A 17 -22.29 -26.43 10.98
N SER A 18 -23.28 -26.68 10.11
CA SER A 18 -23.67 -25.73 9.06
C SER A 18 -24.43 -24.54 9.65
N ILE A 19 -24.48 -23.40 8.93
CA ILE A 19 -25.26 -22.20 9.31
C ILE A 19 -26.70 -22.61 9.68
N GLU A 20 -27.21 -23.58 8.96
CA GLU A 20 -28.57 -24.07 9.00
C GLU A 20 -28.82 -25.01 10.20
N GLY A 21 -27.86 -25.88 10.56
CA GLY A 21 -27.92 -26.68 11.79
C GLY A 21 -27.90 -25.83 13.07
N ILE A 22 -27.21 -24.70 13.01
CA ILE A 22 -27.04 -23.74 14.11
C ILE A 22 -28.31 -22.90 14.29
N LEU A 23 -28.99 -22.53 13.21
CA LEU A 23 -30.27 -21.82 13.23
C LEU A 23 -31.43 -22.67 13.79
N CYS A 24 -31.34 -24.00 13.71
CA CYS A 24 -32.35 -24.93 14.21
C CYS A 24 -32.25 -25.27 15.71
N GLY A 25 -31.18 -24.90 16.43
CA GLY A 25 -31.01 -25.23 17.85
C GLY A 25 -31.97 -24.47 18.78
N ASN A 26 -32.42 -25.04 19.90
CA ASN A 26 -33.54 -24.51 20.72
C ASN A 26 -33.23 -23.29 21.63
N ASN A 27 -32.06 -22.64 21.51
CA ASN A 27 -31.67 -21.53 22.40
C ASN A 27 -31.39 -20.22 21.61
N PRO A 28 -32.24 -19.17 21.74
CA PRO A 28 -32.11 -17.91 21.01
C PRO A 28 -30.80 -17.13 21.26
N ASP A 29 -30.29 -17.12 22.48
CA ASP A 29 -29.04 -16.43 22.84
C ASP A 29 -27.83 -17.17 22.27
N HIS A 30 -27.89 -18.50 22.28
CA HIS A 30 -26.90 -19.36 21.64
C HIS A 30 -26.91 -19.20 20.11
N ARG A 31 -28.09 -19.07 19.48
CA ARG A 31 -28.20 -18.78 18.03
C ARG A 31 -27.48 -17.51 17.66
N THR A 32 -27.66 -16.43 18.42
CA THR A 32 -27.03 -15.13 18.12
C THR A 32 -25.52 -15.18 18.23
N GLU A 33 -24.98 -15.81 19.27
CA GLU A 33 -23.54 -15.88 19.49
C GLU A 33 -22.84 -16.84 18.51
N VAL A 34 -23.47 -17.97 18.20
CA VAL A 34 -22.96 -18.89 17.18
C VAL A 34 -23.12 -18.30 15.78
N LEU A 35 -24.21 -17.58 15.48
CA LEU A 35 -24.35 -16.84 14.22
C LEU A 35 -23.25 -15.78 14.08
N LYS A 36 -22.88 -15.04 15.12
CA LYS A 36 -21.73 -14.11 15.05
C LYS A 36 -20.43 -14.87 14.72
N ARG A 37 -20.22 -16.02 15.35
CA ARG A 37 -19.01 -16.84 15.17
C ARG A 37 -18.94 -17.50 13.79
N VAL A 38 -20.07 -17.98 13.27
CA VAL A 38 -20.22 -18.57 11.95
C VAL A 38 -20.28 -17.49 10.87
N PHE A 39 -20.86 -16.32 11.13
CA PHE A 39 -20.69 -15.16 10.24
C PHE A 39 -19.23 -14.77 10.15
N ALA A 40 -18.52 -14.66 11.28
CA ALA A 40 -17.09 -14.40 11.29
C ALA A 40 -16.26 -15.51 10.62
N GLY A 41 -16.77 -16.74 10.49
CA GLY A 41 -16.09 -17.85 9.79
C GLY A 41 -16.46 -18.00 8.31
N CYS A 42 -17.74 -17.91 7.96
CA CYS A 42 -18.31 -18.07 6.62
C CYS A 42 -18.33 -16.75 5.82
N PHE A 43 -18.62 -15.63 6.49
CA PHE A 43 -18.44 -14.26 5.99
C PHE A 43 -17.13 -13.63 6.50
N GLY A 44 -16.30 -14.41 7.20
CA GLY A 44 -14.90 -14.10 7.53
C GLY A 44 -13.98 -13.86 6.34
N LYS A 45 -14.52 -13.92 5.12
CA LYS A 45 -13.90 -13.48 3.88
C LYS A 45 -14.83 -12.60 3.05
N ARG A 46 -15.81 -11.93 3.66
CA ARG A 46 -16.60 -10.84 3.10
C ARG A 46 -16.93 -9.86 4.23
N TRP A 47 -16.00 -8.92 4.43
CA TRP A 47 -16.17 -7.60 5.08
C TRP A 47 -16.50 -7.50 6.56
N TRP A 48 -16.72 -8.60 7.27
CA TRP A 48 -17.18 -8.51 8.67
C TRP A 48 -16.66 -9.72 9.46
N ALA A 49 -15.41 -9.64 9.91
CA ALA A 49 -14.90 -10.48 10.97
C ALA A 49 -14.63 -9.57 12.19
N GLU A 50 -15.13 -9.97 13.35
CA GLU A 50 -14.79 -9.37 14.66
C GLU A 50 -15.21 -7.91 14.88
N GLY A 51 -16.44 -7.52 14.53
CA GLY A 51 -17.00 -6.25 15.01
C GLY A 51 -16.45 -4.98 14.36
N GLU A 52 -15.47 -5.07 13.47
CA GLU A 52 -14.94 -3.93 12.71
C GLU A 52 -15.22 -4.10 11.22
N GLY A 53 -16.12 -3.28 10.69
CA GLY A 53 -16.23 -3.08 9.25
C GLY A 53 -15.04 -2.26 8.74
N ILE A 54 -14.62 -2.49 7.49
CA ILE A 54 -13.53 -1.70 6.85
C ILE A 54 -13.85 -0.20 6.84
N ILE A 55 -15.12 0.19 6.90
CA ILE A 55 -15.47 1.58 7.15
C ILE A 55 -15.36 1.82 8.66
N SER A 56 -14.33 2.54 9.08
CA SER A 56 -14.20 2.97 10.47
C SER A 56 -15.50 3.64 10.95
N GLY A 57 -16.03 3.16 12.08
CA GLY A 57 -17.30 3.60 12.65
C GLY A 57 -18.55 2.84 12.17
N ALA A 58 -18.40 1.78 11.36
CA ALA A 58 -19.56 0.98 10.93
C ALA A 58 -20.03 0.05 12.03
N THR A 59 -21.29 0.17 12.41
CA THR A 59 -21.94 -0.76 13.33
C THR A 59 -22.88 -1.67 12.55
N TYR A 60 -23.09 -2.89 13.03
CA TYR A 60 -24.16 -3.73 12.53
C TYR A 60 -25.02 -4.21 13.69
N THR A 61 -26.30 -4.42 13.40
CA THR A 61 -27.24 -5.09 14.28
C THR A 61 -27.73 -6.35 13.57
N ILE A 62 -27.58 -7.49 14.25
CA ILE A 62 -28.21 -8.75 13.86
C ILE A 62 -29.49 -8.86 14.66
N SER A 63 -30.63 -9.02 14.00
CA SER A 63 -31.90 -9.33 14.64
C SER A 63 -32.53 -10.57 14.01
N ILE A 64 -33.32 -11.30 14.80
CA ILE A 64 -34.12 -12.43 14.31
C ILE A 64 -35.58 -11.97 14.32
N GLN A 65 -36.24 -12.02 13.17
CA GLN A 65 -37.66 -11.69 13.03
C GLN A 65 -38.34 -12.72 12.13
N ASP A 66 -39.43 -13.33 12.59
CA ASP A 66 -40.18 -14.38 11.87
C ASP A 66 -39.29 -15.53 11.34
N GLU A 67 -38.41 -16.06 12.21
CA GLU A 67 -37.41 -17.08 11.85
C GLU A 67 -36.40 -16.66 10.77
N ARG A 68 -36.27 -15.36 10.50
CA ARG A 68 -35.29 -14.82 9.55
C ARG A 68 -34.20 -14.07 10.30
N CYS A 69 -32.95 -14.33 9.93
CA CYS A 69 -31.82 -13.51 10.35
C CYS A 69 -31.76 -12.24 9.49
N ILE A 70 -31.93 -11.08 10.11
CA ILE A 70 -31.83 -9.76 9.49
C ILE A 70 -30.53 -9.12 9.96
N ILE A 71 -29.74 -8.64 9.02
CA ILE A 71 -28.50 -7.90 9.32
C ILE A 71 -28.69 -6.48 8.82
N THR A 72 -28.67 -5.53 9.74
CA THR A 72 -28.73 -4.11 9.44
C THR A 72 -27.34 -3.52 9.67
N THR A 73 -26.71 -3.03 8.60
CA THR A 73 -25.45 -2.30 8.69
C THR A 73 -25.75 -0.81 8.75
N SER A 74 -25.18 -0.09 9.72
CA SER A 74 -24.99 1.34 9.59
C SER A 74 -23.82 1.55 8.62
N SER A 75 -24.07 2.27 7.52
CA SER A 75 -22.98 2.76 6.67
C SER A 75 -22.42 3.99 7.37
N PRO A 76 -21.16 4.00 7.82
CA PRO A 76 -20.54 5.26 8.20
C PRO A 76 -20.52 6.13 6.96
N THR A 77 -20.63 7.42 7.18
CA THR A 77 -20.20 8.40 6.20
C THR A 77 -18.70 8.20 5.98
N THR A 78 -18.31 7.39 5.00
CA THR A 78 -16.92 7.37 4.54
C THR A 78 -16.65 8.71 3.88
N PRO A 79 -15.68 9.49 4.37
CA PRO A 79 -15.26 10.68 3.64
C PRO A 79 -14.74 10.24 2.28
N GLY A 80 -15.17 10.97 1.27
CA GLY A 80 -14.80 10.68 -0.10
C GLY A 80 -14.95 11.94 -0.94
N VAL A 81 -14.19 11.98 -2.02
CA VAL A 81 -14.07 13.15 -2.89
C VAL A 81 -14.81 12.94 -4.20
N ALA A 82 -15.23 14.03 -4.83
CA ALA A 82 -15.77 13.97 -6.18
C ALA A 82 -14.67 13.54 -7.15
N ILE A 83 -15.00 12.64 -8.07
CA ILE A 83 -14.06 12.21 -9.11
C ILE A 83 -13.96 13.32 -10.15
N GLN A 84 -12.74 13.82 -10.35
CA GLN A 84 -12.45 14.85 -11.35
C GLN A 84 -12.64 14.32 -12.79
N PRO A 85 -13.04 15.17 -13.76
CA PRO A 85 -13.24 14.75 -15.15
C PRO A 85 -12.03 14.07 -15.80
N SER A 86 -10.82 14.51 -15.44
CA SER A 86 -9.55 13.94 -15.89
C SER A 86 -9.36 12.47 -15.51
N LEU A 87 -10.13 11.97 -14.55
CA LEU A 87 -10.06 10.59 -14.03
C LEU A 87 -11.30 9.76 -14.40
N TRP A 88 -12.22 10.28 -15.22
CA TRP A 88 -13.47 9.58 -15.50
C TRP A 88 -13.31 8.27 -16.26
N TRP A 89 -12.23 8.12 -17.03
CA TRP A 89 -11.89 6.92 -17.80
C TRP A 89 -11.29 5.81 -16.94
N LEU A 90 -10.81 6.11 -15.72
CA LEU A 90 -10.34 5.08 -14.81
C LEU A 90 -11.48 4.17 -14.40
N ARG A 91 -11.18 2.87 -14.29
CA ARG A 91 -12.09 1.87 -13.74
C ARG A 91 -12.52 2.28 -12.34
N ARG A 92 -13.80 2.05 -12.04
CA ARG A 92 -14.41 2.29 -10.72
C ARG A 92 -14.92 0.98 -10.18
N VAL A 93 -14.63 0.71 -8.91
CA VAL A 93 -15.06 -0.49 -8.20
C VAL A 93 -15.84 -0.03 -6.98
N SER A 94 -17.05 -0.58 -6.76
CA SER A 94 -17.75 -0.31 -5.52
C SER A 94 -16.95 -0.86 -4.35
N ILE A 95 -16.83 -0.10 -3.26
CA ILE A 95 -16.23 -0.63 -2.04
C ILE A 95 -16.93 -1.93 -1.62
N ASP A 96 -18.23 -2.11 -1.90
CA ASP A 96 -18.96 -3.33 -1.57
C ASP A 96 -18.49 -4.60 -2.33
N GLU A 97 -17.68 -4.46 -3.37
CA GLU A 97 -17.22 -5.56 -4.24
C GLU A 97 -15.86 -6.15 -3.86
N LEU A 98 -15.03 -5.44 -3.09
CA LEU A 98 -13.74 -5.98 -2.64
C LEU A 98 -13.98 -7.07 -1.58
N VAL A 99 -12.95 -7.61 -0.95
CA VAL A 99 -13.06 -8.51 0.21
C VAL A 99 -11.78 -8.34 1.01
N ARG A 100 -11.82 -7.95 2.29
CA ARG A 100 -10.58 -7.90 3.10
C ARG A 100 -9.96 -9.28 3.22
N ALA A 101 -8.70 -9.38 2.86
CA ALA A 101 -7.85 -10.50 3.20
C ALA A 101 -7.06 -10.22 4.48
N GLU A 102 -6.53 -9.01 4.63
CA GLU A 102 -5.63 -8.64 5.73
C GLU A 102 -5.62 -7.11 5.93
N LEU A 103 -5.58 -6.66 7.19
CA LEU A 103 -5.25 -5.27 7.55
C LEU A 103 -3.73 -5.09 7.53
N ILE A 104 -3.20 -4.21 6.70
CA ILE A 104 -1.75 -3.92 6.66
C ILE A 104 -1.43 -2.72 7.57
N THR A 105 -2.11 -1.60 7.35
CA THR A 105 -2.04 -0.38 8.19
C THR A 105 -3.42 0.25 8.27
N PRO A 106 -3.69 1.22 9.18
CA PRO A 106 -5.03 1.79 9.34
C PRO A 106 -5.70 2.34 8.07
N GLN A 107 -4.94 2.60 7.00
CA GLN A 107 -5.46 3.07 5.70
C GLN A 107 -5.17 2.12 4.54
N VAL A 108 -4.58 0.95 4.80
CA VAL A 108 -4.10 0.03 3.77
C VAL A 108 -4.56 -1.38 4.10
N ASP A 109 -5.39 -1.92 3.22
CA ASP A 109 -5.91 -3.28 3.31
C ASP A 109 -5.44 -4.11 2.13
N LYS A 110 -5.06 -5.36 2.38
CA LYS A 110 -5.01 -6.38 1.34
C LYS A 110 -6.42 -6.86 1.07
N VAL A 111 -6.83 -6.89 -0.19
CA VAL A 111 -8.20 -7.26 -0.58
C VAL A 111 -8.24 -8.22 -1.78
N TYR A 112 -9.29 -9.04 -1.85
CA TYR A 112 -9.65 -9.77 -3.07
C TYR A 112 -10.64 -8.94 -3.91
N TYR A 113 -10.45 -8.97 -5.23
CA TYR A 113 -11.38 -8.40 -6.21
C TYR A 113 -11.29 -9.20 -7.52
N ASN A 114 -12.41 -9.73 -8.02
CA ASN A 114 -12.48 -10.58 -9.21
C ASN A 114 -11.37 -11.66 -9.26
N ASP A 115 -11.27 -12.45 -8.19
CA ASP A 115 -10.29 -13.54 -8.00
C ASP A 115 -8.81 -13.10 -7.97
N GLY A 116 -8.52 -11.81 -8.05
CA GLY A 116 -7.19 -11.24 -7.89
C GLY A 116 -6.95 -10.66 -6.49
N LEU A 117 -5.68 -10.59 -6.09
CA LEU A 117 -5.24 -9.90 -4.87
C LEU A 117 -4.77 -8.48 -5.18
N TYR A 118 -5.27 -7.53 -4.41
CA TYR A 118 -4.98 -6.11 -4.53
C TYR A 118 -4.67 -5.50 -3.16
N VAL A 119 -4.13 -4.29 -3.19
CA VAL A 119 -4.04 -3.41 -2.03
C VAL A 119 -5.04 -2.29 -2.23
N TYR A 120 -5.94 -2.13 -1.25
CA TYR A 120 -6.84 -1.00 -1.14
C TYR A 120 -6.23 0.03 -0.20
N LYS A 121 -5.97 1.24 -0.72
CA LYS A 121 -5.58 2.40 0.10
C LYS A 121 -6.78 3.31 0.25
N SER A 122 -7.29 3.42 1.47
CA SER A 122 -8.42 4.28 1.82
C SER A 122 -7.96 5.70 2.13
N TYR A 123 -8.81 6.68 1.84
CA TYR A 123 -8.58 8.05 2.30
C TYR A 123 -8.82 8.20 3.81
N PRO A 124 -8.10 9.11 4.50
CA PRO A 124 -8.29 9.37 5.92
C PRO A 124 -9.72 9.78 6.26
N LEU A 125 -10.14 9.41 7.48
CA LEU A 125 -11.45 9.75 8.03
C LEU A 125 -11.59 11.25 8.33
N TYR A 126 -10.47 11.91 8.61
CA TYR A 126 -10.40 13.33 8.87
C TYR A 126 -9.67 13.98 7.71
N LEU A 127 -10.41 14.76 6.92
CA LEU A 127 -9.87 15.52 5.81
C LEU A 127 -9.32 16.82 6.36
N GLU A 128 -8.00 16.97 6.38
CA GLU A 128 -7.41 18.30 6.51
C GLU A 128 -7.75 19.09 5.22
N SER A 129 -8.02 20.39 5.36
CA SER A 129 -8.57 21.22 4.26
C SER A 129 -7.70 21.25 3.01
N ASP A 130 -6.41 21.01 3.16
CA ASP A 130 -5.41 21.22 2.11
C ASP A 130 -4.94 19.88 1.49
N MET A 131 -5.49 18.76 1.96
CA MET A 131 -5.13 17.41 1.47
C MET A 131 -5.69 17.14 0.08
N ASP A 132 -4.80 16.97 -0.89
CA ASP A 132 -5.17 16.50 -2.22
C ASP A 132 -5.19 14.97 -2.31
N LEU A 133 -6.33 14.39 -1.92
CA LEU A 133 -6.55 12.94 -1.93
C LEU A 133 -6.39 12.27 -3.31
N LEU A 134 -6.49 13.03 -4.40
CA LEU A 134 -6.35 12.50 -5.75
C LEU A 134 -4.92 12.67 -6.29
N LYS A 135 -4.00 13.30 -5.54
CA LYS A 135 -2.62 13.55 -6.00
C LYS A 135 -1.91 12.27 -6.42
N ALA A 136 -1.85 11.27 -5.55
CA ALA A 136 -1.21 9.98 -5.85
C ALA A 136 -1.80 9.31 -7.10
N VAL A 137 -3.13 9.35 -7.25
CA VAL A 137 -3.81 8.79 -8.43
C VAL A 137 -3.42 9.54 -9.71
N ARG A 138 -3.41 10.88 -9.68
CA ARG A 138 -3.03 11.68 -10.86
C ARG A 138 -1.58 11.46 -11.27
N ILE A 139 -0.68 11.34 -10.29
CA ILE A 139 0.74 11.05 -10.54
C ILE A 139 0.87 9.65 -11.16
N SER A 140 0.26 8.63 -10.55
CA SER A 140 0.28 7.25 -11.06
C SER A 140 -0.26 7.17 -12.49
N VAL A 141 -1.37 7.86 -12.79
CA VAL A 141 -1.92 7.97 -14.15
C VAL A 141 -0.95 8.59 -15.15
N ARG A 142 -0.31 9.71 -14.79
CA ARG A 142 0.67 10.38 -15.68
C ARG A 142 1.87 9.49 -15.96
N LEU A 143 2.19 8.59 -15.04
CA LEU A 143 3.33 7.66 -15.11
C LEU A 143 2.91 6.21 -15.39
N GLN A 144 1.70 5.96 -15.90
CA GLN A 144 1.15 4.61 -16.07
C GLN A 144 1.99 3.68 -16.96
N HIS A 145 2.88 4.25 -17.79
CA HIS A 145 3.79 3.52 -18.66
C HIS A 145 5.18 3.30 -18.05
N SER A 146 5.46 3.88 -16.88
CA SER A 146 6.69 3.62 -16.15
C SER A 146 6.60 2.28 -15.42
N PRO A 147 7.49 1.32 -15.69
CA PRO A 147 7.48 0.06 -14.95
C PRO A 147 7.98 0.22 -13.52
N TYR A 148 8.53 1.39 -13.15
CA TYR A 148 9.17 1.66 -11.86
C TYR A 148 8.23 2.35 -10.84
N ILE A 149 6.98 2.59 -11.22
CA ILE A 149 5.94 3.18 -10.38
C ILE A 149 4.81 2.17 -10.27
N ILE A 150 4.23 1.97 -9.07
CA ILE A 150 3.06 1.11 -8.97
C ILE A 150 1.84 1.80 -9.58
N ASN A 151 1.14 1.07 -10.44
CA ASN A 151 -0.04 1.60 -11.13
C ASN A 151 -1.30 1.46 -10.29
N VAL A 152 -2.11 2.52 -10.27
CA VAL A 152 -3.49 2.46 -9.79
C VAL A 152 -4.31 1.61 -10.76
N HIS A 153 -4.89 0.52 -10.25
CA HIS A 153 -5.77 -0.37 -11.01
C HIS A 153 -7.18 0.20 -11.16
N ALA A 154 -7.73 0.75 -10.08
CA ALA A 154 -9.08 1.29 -10.07
C ALA A 154 -9.28 2.30 -8.93
N LEU A 155 -10.24 3.20 -9.12
CA LEU A 155 -10.81 4.01 -8.05
C LEU A 155 -11.82 3.19 -7.26
N VAL A 156 -11.79 3.29 -5.93
CA VAL A 156 -12.79 2.68 -5.06
C VAL A 156 -13.84 3.71 -4.71
N VAL A 157 -15.12 3.37 -4.93
CA VAL A 157 -16.24 4.31 -4.76
C VAL A 157 -17.25 3.82 -3.74
N HIS A 158 -17.77 4.77 -2.95
CA HIS A 158 -18.94 4.56 -2.08
C HIS A 158 -19.92 5.72 -2.29
N GLN A 159 -21.19 5.41 -2.56
CA GLN A 159 -22.24 6.42 -2.79
C GLN A 159 -21.83 7.53 -3.79
N LYS A 160 -21.18 7.14 -4.90
CA LYS A 160 -20.62 8.01 -5.96
C LYS A 160 -19.42 8.89 -5.58
N LYS A 161 -18.92 8.79 -4.35
CA LYS A 161 -17.68 9.44 -3.92
C LYS A 161 -16.51 8.48 -4.03
N CYS A 162 -15.35 8.99 -4.41
CA CYS A 162 -14.09 8.24 -4.36
C CYS A 162 -13.61 8.17 -2.91
N VAL A 163 -13.44 6.96 -2.38
CA VAL A 163 -13.03 6.71 -0.99
C VAL A 163 -11.61 6.15 -0.89
N GLY A 164 -10.96 5.92 -2.02
CA GLY A 164 -9.61 5.40 -2.10
C GLY A 164 -9.33 4.79 -3.47
N PHE A 165 -8.31 3.95 -3.56
CA PHE A 165 -7.90 3.31 -4.82
C PHE A 165 -7.31 1.91 -4.60
N LEU A 166 -7.38 1.09 -5.64
CA LEU A 166 -6.75 -0.22 -5.73
C LEU A 166 -5.41 -0.14 -6.46
N MET A 167 -4.43 -0.87 -5.97
CA MET A 167 -3.17 -1.16 -6.66
C MET A 167 -2.88 -2.66 -6.62
N PRO A 168 -2.07 -3.21 -7.53
CA PRO A 168 -1.64 -4.61 -7.47
C PRO A 168 -1.00 -4.95 -6.12
N PHE A 169 -1.23 -6.17 -5.62
CA PHE A 169 -0.57 -6.65 -4.41
C PHE A 169 0.85 -7.16 -4.72
N ALA A 170 1.85 -6.47 -4.17
CA ALA A 170 3.24 -6.89 -4.19
C ALA A 170 3.52 -7.98 -3.14
N ALA A 171 3.49 -9.24 -3.58
CA ALA A 171 3.60 -10.41 -2.69
C ALA A 171 4.91 -10.48 -1.88
N MET A 172 5.98 -9.83 -2.35
CA MET A 172 7.26 -9.77 -1.63
C MET A 172 7.31 -8.64 -0.60
N GLY A 173 6.25 -7.82 -0.53
CA GLY A 173 6.14 -6.69 0.38
C GLY A 173 7.05 -5.54 0.00
N SER A 174 7.31 -4.68 0.98
CA SER A 174 8.25 -3.57 0.83
C SER A 174 9.70 -4.06 0.79
N LEU A 175 10.59 -3.24 0.24
CA LEU A 175 12.02 -3.49 0.20
C LEU A 175 12.58 -3.74 1.62
N LEU A 176 12.09 -3.00 2.63
CA LEU A 176 12.40 -3.24 4.04
C LEU A 176 11.99 -4.65 4.50
N GLN A 177 10.74 -5.04 4.22
CA GLN A 177 10.22 -6.35 4.63
C GLN A 177 10.96 -7.48 3.93
N ALA A 178 11.21 -7.34 2.63
CA ALA A 178 11.97 -8.30 1.85
C ALA A 178 13.40 -8.48 2.39
N ARG A 179 14.07 -7.42 2.84
CA ARG A 179 15.39 -7.54 3.49
C ARG A 179 15.31 -8.23 4.84
N ARG A 180 14.33 -7.89 5.69
CA ARG A 180 14.10 -8.57 6.97
C ARG A 180 13.86 -10.07 6.80
N ASN A 181 13.13 -10.43 5.75
CA ASN A 181 12.84 -11.82 5.39
C ASN A 181 13.98 -12.48 4.58
N ARG A 182 15.12 -11.80 4.40
CA ARG A 182 16.30 -12.29 3.64
C ARG A 182 15.97 -12.76 2.22
N VAL A 183 14.98 -12.13 1.61
CA VAL A 183 14.47 -12.47 0.27
C VAL A 183 15.51 -12.14 -0.82
N PHE A 184 16.39 -11.18 -0.54
CA PHE A 184 17.53 -10.85 -1.36
C PHE A 184 18.78 -10.65 -0.49
N SER A 185 19.92 -11.10 -0.99
CA SER A 185 21.23 -10.96 -0.31
C SER A 185 22.36 -10.69 -1.29
N SER A 186 22.26 -11.20 -2.53
CA SER A 186 23.26 -10.99 -3.55
C SER A 186 23.41 -9.51 -3.90
N TRP A 187 24.67 -9.07 -4.04
CA TRP A 187 24.99 -7.73 -4.48
C TRP A 187 24.35 -7.39 -5.83
N MET A 188 24.27 -8.37 -6.74
CA MET A 188 23.59 -8.23 -8.03
C MET A 188 22.12 -7.82 -7.90
N ARG A 189 21.34 -8.43 -6.99
CA ARG A 189 19.94 -8.03 -6.75
C ARG A 189 19.84 -6.65 -6.12
N ARG A 190 20.74 -6.33 -5.18
CA ARG A 190 20.79 -5.02 -4.53
C ARG A 190 21.08 -3.90 -5.54
N ARG A 191 22.01 -4.11 -6.48
CA ARG A 191 22.27 -3.20 -7.61
C ARG A 191 21.07 -3.06 -8.55
N GLN A 192 20.38 -4.16 -8.87
CA GLN A 192 19.16 -4.09 -9.68
C GLN A 192 18.10 -3.21 -9.03
N PHE A 193 17.83 -3.39 -7.74
CA PHE A 193 16.82 -2.58 -7.03
C PHE A 193 17.25 -1.12 -6.94
N ALA A 194 18.53 -0.84 -6.72
CA ALA A 194 19.07 0.50 -6.78
C ALA A 194 18.79 1.17 -8.14
N HIS A 195 19.07 0.48 -9.24
CA HIS A 195 18.76 0.99 -10.58
C HIS A 195 17.26 1.25 -10.77
N ASP A 196 16.41 0.29 -10.40
CA ASP A 196 14.96 0.42 -10.53
C ASP A 196 14.42 1.63 -9.74
N ILE A 197 14.93 1.87 -8.53
CA ILE A 197 14.57 3.02 -7.70
C ILE A 197 15.00 4.33 -8.38
N VAL A 198 16.24 4.41 -8.86
CA VAL A 198 16.74 5.60 -9.57
C VAL A 198 15.88 5.92 -10.79
N ARG A 199 15.45 4.90 -11.55
CA ARG A 199 14.53 5.08 -12.69
C ARG A 199 13.13 5.50 -12.27
N GLY A 200 12.63 5.01 -11.13
CA GLY A 200 11.37 5.45 -10.54
C GLY A 200 11.40 6.94 -10.18
N VAL A 201 12.45 7.37 -9.47
CA VAL A 201 12.61 8.78 -9.08
C VAL A 201 12.79 9.67 -10.32
N GLN A 202 13.57 9.22 -11.31
CA GLN A 202 13.71 9.92 -12.59
C GLN A 202 12.36 10.10 -13.31
N ALA A 203 11.49 9.07 -13.29
CA ALA A 203 10.16 9.17 -13.88
C ALA A 203 9.29 10.23 -13.17
N LEU A 204 9.32 10.29 -11.84
CA LEU A 204 8.64 11.36 -11.08
C LEU A 204 9.16 12.74 -11.43
N HIS A 205 10.48 12.93 -11.43
CA HIS A 205 11.09 14.23 -11.72
C HIS A 205 10.82 14.68 -13.16
N SER A 206 10.66 13.75 -14.10
CA SER A 206 10.32 14.07 -15.51
C SER A 206 8.98 14.78 -15.68
N ILE A 207 8.07 14.64 -14.70
CA ILE A 207 6.76 15.28 -14.69
C ILE A 207 6.66 16.42 -13.67
N ASN A 208 7.82 16.85 -13.12
CA ASN A 208 7.97 17.86 -12.07
C ASN A 208 7.17 17.52 -10.80
N GLU A 209 7.19 16.25 -10.41
CA GLU A 209 6.67 15.77 -9.14
C GLU A 209 7.82 15.19 -8.32
N PHE A 210 7.73 15.34 -6.99
CA PHE A 210 8.74 14.86 -6.05
C PHE A 210 8.04 14.00 -5.00
N HIS A 211 8.70 12.92 -4.58
CA HIS A 211 8.10 11.96 -3.66
C HIS A 211 8.07 12.49 -2.23
N GLY A 212 9.15 13.10 -1.75
CA GLY A 212 9.23 13.74 -0.43
C GLY A 212 9.36 12.81 0.78
N ASP A 213 9.21 11.49 0.63
CA ASP A 213 9.39 10.49 1.69
C ASP A 213 9.98 9.18 1.14
N LEU A 214 11.02 9.27 0.31
CA LEU A 214 11.68 8.08 -0.21
C LEU A 214 12.38 7.33 0.93
N ASN A 215 11.95 6.09 1.14
CA ASN A 215 12.54 5.17 2.10
C ASN A 215 12.23 3.71 1.69
N PRO A 216 12.89 2.69 2.29
CA PRO A 216 12.69 1.29 1.94
C PRO A 216 11.28 0.72 2.19
N ARG A 217 10.38 1.40 2.91
CA ARG A 217 8.96 0.99 3.02
C ARG A 217 8.15 1.43 1.81
N ASN A 218 8.51 2.57 1.24
CA ASN A 218 7.84 3.17 0.09
C ASN A 218 8.37 2.65 -1.27
N VAL A 219 9.13 1.55 -1.22
CA VAL A 219 9.53 0.75 -2.37
C VAL A 219 8.98 -0.65 -2.19
N VAL A 220 8.21 -1.17 -3.14
CA VAL A 220 7.72 -2.55 -3.12
C VAL A 220 8.40 -3.41 -4.17
N LEU A 221 8.49 -4.71 -3.91
CA LEU A 221 9.05 -5.68 -4.83
C LEU A 221 7.92 -6.48 -5.49
N GLN A 222 7.76 -6.28 -6.79
CA GLN A 222 6.69 -6.89 -7.59
C GLN A 222 7.28 -7.86 -8.60
N PHE A 223 6.80 -9.11 -8.60
CA PHE A 223 7.05 -9.99 -9.74
C PHE A 223 6.27 -9.47 -10.94
N VAL A 224 6.99 -9.29 -12.04
CA VAL A 224 6.42 -8.96 -13.34
C VAL A 224 6.69 -10.15 -14.28
N PRO A 225 5.70 -10.64 -15.04
CA PRO A 225 5.85 -11.86 -15.84
C PRO A 225 7.04 -11.83 -16.80
N GLU A 226 7.40 -10.65 -17.30
CA GLU A 226 8.47 -10.44 -18.27
C GLU A 226 9.88 -10.61 -17.67
N LEU A 227 10.01 -10.65 -16.34
CA LEU A 227 11.29 -10.75 -15.64
C LEU A 227 11.50 -12.08 -14.92
N GLU A 228 10.69 -13.11 -15.21
CA GLU A 228 10.78 -14.44 -14.59
C GLU A 228 10.85 -14.36 -13.05
N ASP A 229 12.02 -14.68 -12.46
CA ASP A 229 12.28 -14.72 -11.02
C ASP A 229 12.89 -13.41 -10.45
N ARG A 230 13.03 -12.38 -11.28
CA ARG A 230 13.60 -11.08 -10.90
C ARG A 230 12.47 -10.09 -10.60
N PRO A 231 12.11 -9.89 -9.33
CA PRO A 231 11.14 -8.85 -9.00
C PRO A 231 11.69 -7.48 -9.38
N ARG A 232 10.77 -6.58 -9.72
CA ARG A 232 11.06 -5.17 -9.98
C ARG A 232 10.80 -4.37 -8.72
N ALA A 233 11.70 -3.43 -8.41
CA ALA A 233 11.41 -2.43 -7.38
C ALA A 233 10.52 -1.32 -7.98
N GLN A 234 9.44 -0.99 -7.29
CA GLN A 234 8.49 0.04 -7.71
C GLN A 234 8.20 1.01 -6.57
N LEU A 235 8.11 2.29 -6.89
CA LEU A 235 7.73 3.32 -5.91
C LEU A 235 6.21 3.28 -5.65
N ILE A 236 5.85 3.47 -4.39
CA ILE A 236 4.47 3.61 -3.90
C ILE A 236 4.34 4.91 -3.08
N ASP A 237 3.16 5.22 -2.56
CA ASP A 237 2.94 6.38 -1.67
C ASP A 237 3.40 7.71 -2.31
N LEU A 238 2.92 7.95 -3.53
CA LEU A 238 3.30 9.08 -4.38
C LEU A 238 2.72 10.42 -3.87
N GLU A 239 1.88 10.38 -2.83
CA GLU A 239 1.42 11.55 -2.12
C GLU A 239 2.46 12.06 -1.13
N ALA A 240 3.06 13.18 -1.46
CA ALA A 240 4.00 13.84 -0.57
C ALA A 240 3.25 14.66 0.50
N ASN A 241 2.61 13.97 1.46
CA ASN A 241 1.74 14.57 2.48
C ASN A 241 2.46 14.81 3.81
N GLY A 242 3.72 15.23 3.78
CA GLY A 242 4.47 15.59 4.99
C GLY A 242 4.86 14.42 5.91
N GLY A 243 4.52 13.18 5.55
CA GLY A 243 5.16 12.00 6.09
C GLY A 243 6.64 12.10 5.76
N ARG A 244 7.48 12.30 6.77
CA ARG A 244 8.92 12.39 6.58
C ARG A 244 9.57 11.41 7.51
N THR A 245 10.46 10.61 6.95
CA THR A 245 11.23 9.63 7.70
C THR A 245 12.60 10.21 8.03
N PRO A 246 12.85 10.73 9.25
CA PRO A 246 14.07 11.48 9.59
C PRO A 246 15.39 10.81 9.17
N PRO A 247 15.56 9.48 9.35
CA PRO A 247 16.61 8.68 8.73
C PRO A 247 17.03 9.01 7.29
N PHE A 248 16.09 9.38 6.43
CA PHE A 248 16.28 9.58 4.99
C PHE A 248 16.19 11.06 4.59
N MET A 249 15.96 11.97 5.56
CA MET A 249 15.85 13.40 5.30
C MET A 249 17.21 14.05 5.06
N ASP A 250 17.26 15.02 4.16
CA ASP A 250 18.43 15.89 4.02
C ASP A 250 18.49 16.81 5.24
N PRO A 251 19.57 16.77 6.04
CA PRO A 251 19.70 17.65 7.20
C PRO A 251 19.67 19.14 6.82
N ARG A 252 20.01 19.49 5.57
CA ARG A 252 19.95 20.86 5.05
C ARG A 252 18.52 21.33 4.78
N LEU A 253 17.58 20.40 4.59
CA LEU A 253 16.20 20.67 4.15
C LEU A 253 15.16 20.33 5.24
N VAL A 254 15.60 20.04 6.47
CA VAL A 254 14.72 19.59 7.57
C VAL A 254 13.58 20.57 7.87
N ASN A 255 13.80 21.87 7.64
CA ASN A 255 12.84 22.94 7.90
C ASN A 255 11.95 23.28 6.69
N GLU A 256 12.26 22.80 5.49
CA GLU A 256 11.38 22.98 4.34
C GLU A 256 10.11 22.16 4.58
N SER A 257 8.92 22.57 4.14
CA SER A 257 7.71 21.73 4.24
C SER A 257 7.44 20.97 2.96
N GLU A 258 7.78 21.59 1.82
CA GLU A 258 7.48 21.06 0.50
C GLU A 258 8.48 19.97 0.06
N PRO A 259 8.03 18.99 -0.71
CA PRO A 259 8.89 18.03 -1.39
C PRO A 259 9.78 18.72 -2.44
N SER A 260 11.02 18.27 -2.58
CA SER A 260 11.96 18.83 -3.55
C SER A 260 12.79 17.76 -4.24
N ALA A 261 13.34 18.08 -5.41
CA ALA A 261 14.26 17.21 -6.13
C ALA A 261 15.50 16.86 -5.30
N GLN A 262 16.02 17.84 -4.55
CA GLN A 262 17.20 17.69 -3.70
C GLN A 262 16.92 16.71 -2.55
N GLN A 263 15.77 16.83 -1.89
CA GLN A 263 15.35 15.89 -0.85
C GLN A 263 15.23 14.46 -1.42
N ASP A 264 14.62 14.29 -2.59
CA ASP A 264 14.49 12.97 -3.22
C ASP A 264 15.85 12.35 -3.59
N VAL A 265 16.79 13.14 -4.13
CA VAL A 265 18.14 12.68 -4.46
C VAL A 265 18.89 12.27 -3.19
N HIS A 266 18.82 13.07 -2.12
CA HIS A 266 19.45 12.73 -0.85
C HIS A 266 18.87 11.43 -0.26
N SER A 267 17.54 11.31 -0.20
CA SER A 267 16.87 10.09 0.25
C SER A 267 17.24 8.87 -0.60
N THR A 268 17.36 9.05 -1.93
CA THR A 268 17.86 8.01 -2.84
C THR A 268 19.26 7.58 -2.43
N GLY A 269 20.20 8.51 -2.20
CA GLY A 269 21.54 8.22 -1.70
C GLY A 269 21.55 7.43 -0.39
N LYS A 270 20.66 7.77 0.54
CA LYS A 270 20.46 7.04 1.79
C LYS A 270 19.96 5.61 1.55
N ILE A 271 19.05 5.38 0.60
CA ILE A 271 18.61 4.03 0.21
C ILE A 271 19.75 3.24 -0.46
N LEU A 272 20.55 3.89 -1.33
CA LEU A 272 21.72 3.26 -1.96
C LEU A 272 22.74 2.81 -0.91
N LEU A 273 23.03 3.66 0.07
CA LEU A 273 23.88 3.33 1.22
C LEU A 273 23.29 2.17 2.03
N TRP A 274 21.99 2.20 2.33
CA TRP A 274 21.32 1.07 2.99
C TRP A 274 21.53 -0.23 2.22
N LEU A 275 21.30 -0.23 0.90
CA LEU A 275 21.49 -1.40 0.03
C LEU A 275 22.95 -1.88 0.03
N ALA A 276 23.94 -0.99 0.03
CA ALA A 276 25.35 -1.35 0.00
C ALA A 276 25.84 -2.02 1.30
N LEU A 277 25.22 -1.72 2.44
CA LEU A 277 25.55 -2.35 3.72
C LEU A 277 25.10 -3.82 3.77
N ASP A 278 25.85 -4.70 4.42
CA ASP A 278 25.44 -6.09 4.69
C ASP A 278 24.58 -6.23 5.94
N GLN A 279 24.78 -5.34 6.90
CA GLN A 279 24.06 -5.38 8.16
C GLN A 279 22.58 -5.09 7.94
N LEU A 280 21.72 -5.81 8.65
CA LEU A 280 20.30 -5.47 8.71
C LEU A 280 20.13 -4.31 9.69
N ILE A 281 20.28 -3.09 9.17
CA ILE A 281 19.95 -1.88 9.91
C ILE A 281 18.49 -1.56 9.61
N ASP A 282 17.64 -1.66 10.62
CA ASP A 282 16.25 -1.20 10.50
C ASP A 282 16.10 0.27 10.88
N GLU A 283 14.91 0.82 10.66
CA GLU A 283 14.67 2.26 10.86
C GLU A 283 14.86 2.74 12.29
N ASP A 284 14.54 1.90 13.28
CA ASP A 284 14.72 2.28 14.68
C ASP A 284 16.20 2.31 15.06
N GLN A 285 17.00 1.40 14.49
CA GLN A 285 18.46 1.48 14.56
C GLN A 285 19.01 2.68 13.79
N TRP A 286 18.46 2.97 12.61
CA TRP A 286 18.86 4.10 11.79
C TRP A 286 18.56 5.45 12.45
N ARG A 287 17.47 5.56 13.23
CA ARG A 287 17.18 6.75 14.04
C ARG A 287 18.20 6.98 15.16
N ARG A 288 18.83 5.91 15.65
CA ARG A 288 19.72 5.94 16.82
C ARG A 288 21.19 6.08 16.44
N TYR A 289 21.56 5.63 15.25
CA TYR A 289 22.93 5.60 14.79
C TYR A 289 23.00 6.24 13.40
N ASP A 290 23.93 7.18 13.22
CA ASP A 290 24.39 7.52 11.88
C ASP A 290 24.89 6.24 11.21
N LEU A 291 24.58 6.07 9.93
CA LEU A 291 25.03 4.89 9.21
C LEU A 291 26.54 4.81 9.21
N PRO A 292 27.10 3.60 9.32
CA PRO A 292 28.50 3.42 9.00
C PRO A 292 28.72 3.83 7.54
N MET A 293 29.52 4.88 7.35
CA MET A 293 29.97 5.33 6.03
C MET A 293 30.99 4.34 5.42
N GLU A 294 31.53 3.43 6.22
CA GLU A 294 32.40 2.36 5.76
C GLU A 294 31.60 1.26 5.06
N LEU A 295 31.52 1.37 3.73
CA LEU A 295 30.96 0.32 2.88
C LEU A 295 31.93 -0.87 2.71
N PRO A 296 31.42 -2.11 2.58
CA PRO A 296 32.22 -3.28 2.30
C PRO A 296 33.15 -3.13 1.07
N GLU A 297 34.30 -3.80 1.08
CA GLU A 297 35.32 -3.70 0.02
C GLU A 297 34.83 -4.18 -1.35
N TYR A 298 33.88 -5.12 -1.40
CA TYR A 298 33.36 -5.66 -2.65
C TYR A 298 32.37 -4.71 -3.36
N ILE A 299 32.00 -3.59 -2.73
CA ILE A 299 31.10 -2.60 -3.33
C ILE A 299 31.85 -1.83 -4.42
N ASP A 300 31.24 -1.78 -5.61
CA ASP A 300 31.86 -1.16 -6.78
C ASP A 300 32.21 0.31 -6.52
N PRO A 301 33.42 0.79 -6.91
CA PRO A 301 33.83 2.17 -6.69
C PRO A 301 32.87 3.22 -7.27
N TRP A 302 32.28 2.93 -8.44
CA TRP A 302 31.30 3.83 -9.07
C TRP A 302 30.02 3.95 -8.24
N PHE A 303 29.60 2.87 -7.57
CA PHE A 303 28.41 2.86 -6.72
C PHE A 303 28.64 3.65 -5.44
N ARG A 304 29.84 3.53 -4.85
CA ARG A 304 30.28 4.38 -3.74
C ARG A 304 30.25 5.86 -4.11
N ASN A 305 30.84 6.22 -5.25
CA ASN A 305 30.79 7.59 -5.76
C ASN A 305 29.35 8.07 -6.01
N ALA A 306 28.46 7.20 -6.50
CA ALA A 306 27.05 7.53 -6.68
C ALA A 306 26.35 7.87 -5.34
N ILE A 307 26.64 7.12 -4.27
CA ILE A 307 26.14 7.43 -2.92
C ILE A 307 26.65 8.80 -2.47
N GLU A 308 27.96 9.05 -2.56
CA GLU A 308 28.59 10.30 -2.13
C GLU A 308 28.00 11.51 -2.87
N LEU A 309 27.87 11.43 -4.20
CA LEU A 309 27.24 12.49 -5.00
C LEU A 309 25.81 12.81 -4.58
N CYS A 310 25.01 11.81 -4.20
CA CYS A 310 23.66 12.03 -3.70
C CYS A 310 23.67 12.72 -2.32
N LEU A 311 24.52 12.25 -1.41
CA LEU A 311 24.54 12.75 -0.03
C LEU A 311 25.11 14.16 0.06
N ASP A 312 26.11 14.49 -0.75
CA ASP A 312 26.71 15.83 -0.81
C ASP A 312 25.83 16.84 -1.58
N GLY A 313 24.76 16.37 -2.24
CA GLY A 313 23.94 17.22 -3.13
C GLY A 313 24.65 17.62 -4.42
N GLY A 314 25.62 16.81 -4.85
CA GLY A 314 26.47 17.06 -6.02
C GLY A 314 25.93 16.52 -7.34
N CYS A 315 24.71 15.97 -7.38
CA CYS A 315 24.09 15.46 -8.60
C CYS A 315 22.57 15.63 -8.65
N THR A 316 22.05 15.57 -9.87
CA THR A 316 20.63 15.39 -10.17
C THR A 316 20.29 13.92 -10.35
N ILE A 317 19.00 13.56 -10.27
CA ILE A 317 18.58 12.17 -10.51
C ILE A 317 18.89 11.70 -11.94
N SER A 318 18.89 12.60 -12.92
CA SER A 318 19.21 12.28 -14.32
C SER A 318 20.70 11.96 -14.50
N GLU A 319 21.58 12.67 -13.80
CA GLU A 319 23.02 12.34 -13.78
C GLU A 319 23.26 10.99 -13.08
N LEU A 320 22.57 10.74 -11.97
CA LEU A 320 22.62 9.47 -11.27
C LEU A 320 22.14 8.31 -12.17
N ALA A 321 21.02 8.48 -12.87
CA ALA A 321 20.51 7.49 -13.82
C ALA A 321 21.54 7.18 -14.92
N ARG A 322 22.22 8.19 -15.46
CA ARG A 322 23.29 8.01 -16.45
C ARG A 322 24.48 7.22 -15.87
N ILE A 323 24.85 7.46 -14.61
CA ILE A 323 25.92 6.68 -13.95
C ILE A 323 25.51 5.21 -13.88
N PHE A 324 24.28 4.90 -13.48
CA PHE A 324 23.78 3.53 -13.44
C PHE A 324 23.74 2.89 -14.84
N GLU A 325 23.25 3.60 -15.87
CA GLU A 325 23.21 3.10 -17.25
C GLU A 325 24.60 2.73 -17.81
N GLN A 326 25.65 3.42 -17.38
CA GLN A 326 27.01 3.17 -17.83
C GLN A 326 27.71 1.99 -17.15
N ASN A 327 27.21 1.53 -16.00
CA ASN A 327 27.91 0.58 -15.13
C ASN A 327 27.11 -0.70 -14.80
N MET A 328 25.86 -0.79 -15.28
CA MET A 328 24.94 -1.91 -15.02
C MET A 328 25.08 -3.07 -16.01
#